data_AF-A0AAV6GAN4-F1
#
_entry.id   AF-A0AAV6GAN4-F1
#
_cell.length_a   1.000
_cell.length_b   1.000
_cell.length_c   1.000
_cell.angle_alpha   90.00
_cell.angle_beta   90.00
_cell.angle_gamma   90.00
#
_symmetry.space_group_name_H-M   'P 1'
#
loop_
_entity.id
_entity.type
_entity.pdbx_description
1 polymer ?
#
loop_
_entity_poly.entity_id
_entity_poly.type
_entity_poly.pdbx_seq_one_letter_code
_entity_poly.pdbx_strand_id
1 'polypeptide(L)'
;METLLEMLDKQTSDITSHRRQAAVEGLPIFLRENTEKLFSRCLATDLDDEQTKGIKMGVLTVLDDDDAVINIALVLEETIVLKDIPDTPTALAYLFGLLYALNMEFPKDIRYTFETIQHIFMEMSTNCSQRVRSFKTKLLNQ
;
A
#
# COMPACT_ATOMS: atom_id res chain seq x y z
N MET A 1 -8.52 -1.95 11.43
CA MET A 1 -8.80 -3.39 11.17
C MET A 1 -10.27 -3.59 10.87
N GLU A 2 -11.19 -3.05 11.67
CA GLU A 2 -12.64 -3.09 11.42
C GLU A 2 -13.02 -2.55 10.03
N THR A 3 -12.51 -1.38 9.63
CA THR A 3 -12.73 -0.80 8.29
C THR A 3 -12.31 -1.72 7.14
N LEU A 4 -11.27 -2.54 7.31
CA LEU A 4 -10.82 -3.47 6.27
C LEU A 4 -11.68 -4.72 6.19
N LEU A 5 -12.23 -5.16 7.32
CA LEU A 5 -13.17 -6.28 7.36
C LEU A 5 -14.52 -5.86 6.75
N GLU A 6 -15.01 -4.67 7.09
CA GLU A 6 -16.19 -4.06 6.47
C GLU A 6 -16.01 -3.91 4.96
N MET A 7 -14.81 -3.49 4.53
CA MET A 7 -14.43 -3.50 3.13
C MET A 7 -14.54 -4.92 2.55
N LEU A 8 -13.92 -5.93 3.16
CA LEU A 8 -13.96 -7.30 2.64
C LEU A 8 -15.40 -7.84 2.47
N ASP A 9 -16.30 -7.45 3.36
CA ASP A 9 -17.69 -7.91 3.43
C ASP A 9 -18.67 -7.06 2.58
N LYS A 10 -18.21 -5.92 2.03
CA LYS A 10 -19.04 -5.01 1.23
C LYS A 10 -19.47 -5.69 -0.08
N GLN A 11 -20.79 -5.80 -0.30
CA GLN A 11 -21.33 -6.19 -1.60
C GLN A 11 -21.12 -5.05 -2.60
N THR A 12 -20.37 -5.35 -3.67
CA THR A 12 -20.05 -4.40 -4.74
C THR A 12 -20.20 -5.09 -6.10
N SER A 13 -20.31 -4.29 -7.16
CA SER A 13 -20.37 -4.77 -8.55
C SER A 13 -19.07 -5.46 -8.99
N ASP A 14 -17.92 -5.07 -8.43
CA ASP A 14 -16.62 -5.70 -8.67
C ASP A 14 -15.99 -6.23 -7.39
N ILE A 15 -16.42 -7.44 -7.00
CA ILE A 15 -15.94 -8.13 -5.81
C ILE A 15 -14.43 -8.45 -5.88
N THR A 16 -13.87 -8.55 -7.08
CA THR A 16 -12.47 -8.95 -7.27
C THR A 16 -11.54 -7.77 -7.00
N SER A 17 -11.86 -6.59 -7.56
CA SER A 17 -11.14 -5.35 -7.27
C SER A 17 -11.16 -5.04 -5.78
N HIS A 18 -12.34 -5.16 -5.15
CA HIS A 18 -12.52 -4.88 -3.74
C HIS A 18 -11.70 -5.80 -2.82
N ARG A 19 -11.71 -7.11 -3.10
CA ARG A 19 -10.91 -8.09 -2.35
C ARG A 19 -9.41 -7.88 -2.55
N ARG A 20 -8.98 -7.51 -3.76
CA ARG A 20 -7.56 -7.19 -4.03
C ARG A 20 -7.12 -5.97 -3.23
N GLN A 21 -7.91 -4.91 -3.24
CA GLN A 21 -7.59 -3.71 -2.46
C GLN A 21 -7.51 -4.03 -0.96
N ALA A 22 -8.51 -4.71 -0.40
CA ALA A 22 -8.50 -5.10 1.01
C ALA A 22 -7.31 -6.01 1.37
N ALA A 23 -6.93 -6.94 0.48
CA ALA A 23 -5.76 -7.79 0.69
C ALA A 23 -4.46 -6.99 0.68
N VAL A 24 -4.33 -6.01 -0.23
CA VAL A 24 -3.16 -5.13 -0.34
C VAL A 24 -3.03 -4.22 0.88
N GLU A 25 -4.11 -3.55 1.29
CA GLU A 25 -4.12 -2.70 2.48
C GLU A 25 -3.96 -3.51 3.78
N GLY A 26 -4.43 -4.75 3.80
CA GLY A 26 -4.31 -5.67 4.94
C GLY A 26 -2.94 -6.34 5.09
N LEU A 27 -2.14 -6.44 4.03
CA LEU A 27 -0.83 -7.08 4.06
C LEU A 27 0.13 -6.50 5.13
N PRO A 28 0.39 -5.18 5.18
CA PRO A 28 1.28 -4.62 6.20
C PRO A 28 0.72 -4.81 7.62
N ILE A 29 -0.61 -4.83 7.80
CA ILE A 29 -1.25 -5.11 9.10
C ILE A 29 -0.98 -6.55 9.51
N PHE A 30 -1.15 -7.51 8.61
CA PHE A 30 -0.82 -8.91 8.85
C PHE A 30 0.65 -9.09 9.23
N LEU A 31 1.53 -8.36 8.55
CA LEU A 31 2.95 -8.29 8.84
C LEU A 31 3.28 -7.38 10.04
N ARG A 32 2.29 -6.95 10.84
CA ARG A 32 2.39 -6.04 12.00
C ARG A 32 3.41 -4.91 11.79
N GLU A 33 3.25 -4.22 10.67
CA GLU A 33 3.98 -3.02 10.27
C GLU A 33 3.16 -1.77 10.53
N ASN A 34 3.81 -0.60 10.58
CA ASN A 34 3.08 0.66 10.68
C ASN A 34 2.57 1.06 9.29
N THR A 35 1.26 1.11 9.12
CA THR A 35 0.58 1.43 7.85
C THR A 35 0.32 2.90 7.63
N GLU A 36 0.41 3.74 8.67
CA GLU A 36 -0.06 5.13 8.66
C GLU A 36 0.56 5.95 7.51
N LYS A 37 1.82 5.67 7.19
CA LYS A 37 2.58 6.38 6.16
C LYS A 37 2.54 5.72 4.78
N LEU A 38 2.13 4.44 4.71
CA LEU A 38 2.06 3.72 3.44
C LEU A 38 0.72 3.94 2.76
N PHE A 39 -0.36 3.97 3.53
CA PHE A 39 -1.71 4.25 3.03
C PHE A 39 -2.29 5.41 3.84
N SER A 40 -2.09 6.63 3.34
CA SER A 40 -2.56 7.86 3.97
C SER A 40 -3.79 8.38 3.24
N ARG A 41 -4.67 9.08 3.96
CA ARG A 41 -5.91 9.65 3.40
C ARG A 41 -6.01 11.13 3.78
N CYS A 42 -6.47 11.97 2.86
CA CYS A 42 -6.73 13.39 3.11
C CYS A 42 -7.97 13.86 2.33
N LEU A 43 -8.60 14.93 2.81
CA LEU A 43 -9.66 15.61 2.06
C LEU A 43 -9.06 16.51 0.97
N ALA A 44 -9.79 16.70 -0.12
CA ALA A 44 -9.39 17.54 -1.25
C ALA A 44 -9.22 19.01 -0.85
N THR A 45 -10.01 19.44 0.14
CA THR A 45 -9.98 20.76 0.76
C THR A 45 -8.71 21.00 1.59
N ASP A 46 -8.06 19.92 2.04
CA ASP A 46 -6.88 19.93 2.89
C ASP A 46 -5.59 19.55 2.13
N LEU A 47 -5.60 19.65 0.79
CA LEU A 47 -4.41 19.36 -0.03
C LEU A 47 -3.37 20.48 0.09
N ASP A 48 -2.54 20.39 1.12
CA ASP A 48 -1.35 21.22 1.30
C ASP A 48 -0.09 20.36 1.52
N ASP A 49 1.07 21.02 1.61
CA ASP A 49 2.36 20.39 1.85
C ASP A 49 2.44 19.73 3.26
N GLU A 50 1.47 19.95 4.14
CA GLU A 50 1.46 19.38 5.48
C GLU A 50 1.04 17.89 5.46
N GLN A 51 0.22 17.48 4.49
CA GLN A 51 -0.26 16.09 4.39
C GLN A 51 0.80 15.09 3.92
N THR A 52 1.78 15.53 3.13
CA THR A 52 2.89 14.69 2.69
C THR A 52 4.04 14.65 3.70
N LYS A 53 4.00 15.53 4.70
CA LYS A 53 5.07 15.71 5.68
C LYS A 53 5.32 14.43 6.48
N GLY A 54 6.59 14.03 6.56
CA GLY A 54 7.01 12.80 7.23
C GLY A 54 6.68 11.51 6.47
N ILE A 55 6.02 11.57 5.31
CA ILE A 55 5.83 10.42 4.41
C ILE A 55 7.07 10.27 3.55
N LYS A 56 7.90 9.28 3.89
CA LYS A 56 9.06 8.93 3.05
C LYS A 56 8.63 8.29 1.74
N MET A 57 7.70 7.34 1.80
CA MET A 57 7.18 6.60 0.65
C MET A 57 5.78 6.13 0.99
N GLY A 58 4.80 6.45 0.17
CA GLY A 58 3.41 6.12 0.46
C GLY A 58 2.46 6.35 -0.70
N VAL A 59 1.26 5.80 -0.54
CA VAL A 59 0.09 6.03 -1.37
C VAL A 59 -0.83 6.97 -0.62
N LEU A 60 -1.14 8.10 -1.23
CA LEU A 60 -2.07 9.10 -0.71
C LEU A 60 -3.40 8.97 -1.45
N THR A 61 -4.48 8.69 -0.71
CA THR A 61 -5.84 8.70 -1.23
C THR A 61 -6.49 10.04 -0.88
N VAL A 62 -6.93 10.76 -1.90
CA VAL A 62 -7.64 12.03 -1.76
C VAL A 62 -9.13 11.76 -1.84
N LEU A 63 -9.85 12.24 -0.84
CA LEU A 63 -11.29 12.11 -0.69
C LEU A 63 -11.97 13.46 -0.93
N ASP A 64 -13.20 13.45 -1.43
CA ASP A 64 -14.08 14.63 -1.34
C ASP A 64 -14.79 14.70 0.02
N ASP A 65 -15.66 15.69 0.19
CA ASP A 65 -16.40 15.91 1.44
C ASP A 65 -17.43 14.79 1.74
N ASP A 66 -17.75 13.95 0.76
CA ASP A 66 -18.67 12.80 0.87
C ASP A 66 -17.92 11.46 1.07
N ASP A 67 -16.64 11.51 1.46
CA ASP A 67 -15.73 10.37 1.60
C ASP A 67 -15.52 9.56 0.29
N ALA A 68 -15.83 10.15 -0.87
CA ALA A 68 -15.62 9.51 -2.16
C ALA A 68 -14.17 9.68 -2.61
N VAL A 69 -13.55 8.60 -3.07
CA VAL A 69 -12.19 8.65 -3.60
C VAL A 69 -12.19 9.40 -4.94
N ILE A 70 -11.51 10.54 -4.99
CA ILE A 70 -11.38 11.35 -6.21
C ILE A 70 -9.99 11.29 -6.84
N ASN A 71 -8.96 10.97 -6.05
CA ASN A 71 -7.59 10.83 -6.57
C ASN A 71 -6.78 9.84 -5.72
N ILE A 72 -5.82 9.17 -6.36
CA ILE A 72 -4.78 8.38 -5.71
C ILE A 72 -3.43 8.86 -6.26
N ALA A 73 -2.52 9.18 -5.35
CA ALA A 73 -1.22 9.74 -5.66
C ALA A 73 -0.09 8.95 -4.97
N LEU A 74 1.12 9.03 -5.52
CA LEU A 74 2.34 8.52 -4.88
C LEU A 74 3.13 9.66 -4.27
N VAL A 75 3.56 9.44 -3.04
CA VAL A 75 4.43 10.34 -2.30
C VAL A 75 5.79 9.68 -2.13
N LEU A 76 6.86 10.38 -2.53
CA LEU A 76 8.24 10.03 -2.26
C LEU A 76 8.94 11.24 -1.65
N GLU A 77 9.63 11.05 -0.53
CA GLU A 77 10.34 12.11 0.19
C GLU A 77 9.48 13.37 0.37
N GLU A 78 8.27 13.18 0.91
CA GLU A 78 7.29 14.25 1.18
C GLU A 78 6.79 14.99 -0.08
N THR A 79 7.09 14.48 -1.28
CA THR A 79 6.70 15.08 -2.56
C THR A 79 5.77 14.16 -3.33
N ILE A 80 4.68 14.71 -3.88
CA ILE A 80 3.81 13.97 -4.80
C ILE A 80 4.52 13.81 -6.14
N VAL A 81 4.85 12.56 -6.51
CA VAL A 81 5.58 12.23 -7.75
C VAL A 81 4.69 11.71 -8.87
N LEU A 82 3.51 11.18 -8.52
CA LEU A 82 2.52 10.67 -9.47
C LEU A 82 1.10 10.89 -8.93
N LYS A 83 0.15 11.17 -9.81
CA LYS A 83 -1.27 11.43 -9.49
C LYS A 83 -2.17 10.67 -10.47
N ASP A 84 -3.47 10.69 -10.20
CA ASP A 84 -4.55 10.16 -11.04
C ASP A 84 -4.40 8.66 -11.32
N ILE A 85 -3.97 7.93 -10.28
CA ILE A 85 -3.77 6.48 -10.33
C ILE A 85 -5.11 5.78 -10.12
N PRO A 86 -5.44 4.74 -10.92
CA PRO A 86 -6.78 4.17 -10.93
C PRO A 86 -7.18 3.47 -9.62
N ASP A 87 -6.24 2.84 -8.92
CA ASP A 87 -6.53 2.08 -7.71
C ASP A 87 -5.28 1.88 -6.82
N THR A 88 -5.50 1.54 -5.55
CA THR A 88 -4.45 1.32 -4.55
C THR A 88 -3.48 0.19 -4.93
N PRO A 89 -3.92 -1.00 -5.42
CA PRO A 89 -3.01 -2.03 -5.92
C PRO A 89 -2.05 -1.53 -7.02
N THR A 90 -2.56 -0.77 -7.98
CA THR A 90 -1.78 -0.19 -9.07
C THR A 90 -0.79 0.84 -8.52
N ALA A 91 -1.22 1.69 -7.59
CA ALA A 91 -0.35 2.64 -6.90
C ALA A 91 0.81 1.92 -6.20
N LEU A 92 0.53 0.85 -5.46
CA LEU A 92 1.58 0.09 -4.78
C LEU A 92 2.56 -0.58 -5.75
N ALA A 93 2.07 -1.08 -6.89
CA ALA A 93 2.92 -1.64 -7.95
C ALA A 93 3.83 -0.57 -8.58
N TYR A 94 3.30 0.62 -8.86
CA TYR A 94 4.09 1.76 -9.35
C TYR A 94 5.12 2.23 -8.32
N LEU A 95 4.72 2.32 -7.05
CA LEU A 95 5.63 2.66 -5.96
C LEU A 95 6.79 1.66 -5.91
N PHE A 96 6.50 0.37 -5.91
CA PHE A 96 7.52 -0.68 -5.97
C PHE A 96 8.47 -0.53 -7.17
N GLY A 97 7.92 -0.31 -8.37
CA GLY A 97 8.71 -0.08 -9.58
C GLY A 97 9.64 1.14 -9.46
N LEU A 98 9.15 2.25 -8.90
CA LEU A 98 9.95 3.45 -8.65
C LEU A 98 11.09 3.20 -7.66
N LEU A 99 10.84 2.45 -6.58
CA LEU A 99 11.89 2.13 -5.60
C LEU A 99 13.04 1.36 -6.25
N TYR A 100 12.73 0.45 -7.17
CA TYR A 100 13.73 -0.27 -7.95
C TYR A 100 14.45 0.63 -8.97
N ALA A 101 13.69 1.42 -9.73
CA ALA A 101 14.26 2.31 -10.75
C ALA A 101 15.19 3.38 -10.15
N LEU A 102 14.87 3.87 -8.96
CA LEU A 102 15.62 4.89 -8.24
C LEU A 102 16.66 4.32 -7.26
N ASN A 103 16.76 2.99 -7.15
CA ASN A 103 17.63 2.28 -6.20
C ASN A 103 17.45 2.78 -4.75
N MET A 104 16.20 2.99 -4.35
CA MET A 104 15.84 3.43 -3.00
C MET A 104 15.74 2.24 -2.04
N GLU A 105 16.21 2.43 -0.81
CA GLU A 105 16.03 1.43 0.25
C GLU A 105 14.58 1.41 0.75
N PHE A 106 14.05 0.24 1.09
CA PHE A 106 12.71 0.15 1.71
C PHE A 106 12.70 0.80 3.08
N PRO A 107 11.66 1.61 3.43
CA PRO A 107 11.55 2.18 4.76
C PRO A 107 11.45 1.07 5.79
N LYS A 108 12.13 1.25 6.94
CA LYS A 108 12.18 0.24 8.01
C LYS A 108 10.79 -0.15 8.53
N ASP A 109 9.86 0.81 8.50
CA ASP A 109 8.52 0.66 9.06
C ASP A 109 7.61 -0.26 8.23
N ILE A 110 7.94 -0.45 6.93
CA ILE A 110 7.16 -1.23 5.95
C ILE A 110 8.04 -2.19 5.13
N ARG A 111 9.21 -2.53 5.67
CA ARG A 111 10.22 -3.37 5.01
C ARG A 111 9.67 -4.75 4.64
N TYR A 112 8.92 -5.39 5.53
CA TYR A 112 8.39 -6.75 5.34
C TYR A 112 7.32 -6.80 4.25
N THR A 113 6.55 -5.73 4.06
CA THR A 113 5.57 -5.62 2.97
C THR A 113 6.27 -5.61 1.61
N PHE A 114 7.26 -4.74 1.43
CA PHE A 114 8.02 -4.72 0.18
C PHE A 114 8.87 -5.97 -0.04
N GLU A 115 9.43 -6.53 1.04
CA GLU A 115 10.11 -7.83 1.02
C GLU A 115 9.14 -8.94 0.57
N THR A 116 7.90 -8.93 1.04
CA THR A 116 6.87 -9.88 0.61
C THR A 116 6.55 -9.74 -0.88
N ILE A 117 6.37 -8.50 -1.36
CA ILE A 117 6.13 -8.24 -2.79
C ILE A 117 7.32 -8.76 -3.62
N GLN A 118 8.54 -8.46 -3.22
CA GLN A 118 9.75 -8.88 -3.90
C GLN A 118 9.93 -10.41 -3.95
N HIS A 119 9.78 -11.11 -2.83
CA HIS A 119 10.13 -12.54 -2.76
C HIS A 119 8.99 -13.49 -3.02
N ILE A 120 7.76 -13.09 -2.70
CA ILE A 120 6.59 -13.97 -2.86
C ILE A 120 5.89 -13.68 -4.18
N PHE A 121 5.60 -12.41 -4.48
CA PHE A 121 4.83 -12.07 -5.67
C PHE A 121 5.70 -11.96 -6.93
N MET A 122 6.92 -11.44 -6.79
CA MET A 122 7.84 -11.26 -7.92
C MET A 122 8.93 -12.33 -8.03
N GLU A 123 9.05 -13.21 -7.02
CA GLU A 123 10.04 -14.30 -6.96
C GLU A 123 11.51 -13.86 -7.19
N MET A 124 11.85 -12.59 -6.92
CA MET A 124 13.14 -12.01 -7.31
C MET A 124 14.32 -12.38 -6.40
N SER A 125 14.08 -13.08 -5.29
CA SER A 125 15.17 -13.56 -4.44
C SER A 125 14.76 -14.74 -3.55
N THR A 126 15.74 -15.60 -3.27
CA THR A 126 15.61 -16.80 -2.43
C THR A 126 15.76 -16.50 -0.93
N ASN A 127 16.29 -15.33 -0.58
CA ASN A 127 16.58 -14.93 0.80
C ASN A 127 15.55 -13.90 1.27
N CYS A 128 14.60 -14.33 2.09
CA CYS A 128 13.67 -13.45 2.80
C CYS A 128 13.76 -13.66 4.32
N SER A 129 13.35 -12.65 5.08
CA SER A 129 13.31 -12.63 6.54
C SER A 129 12.44 -13.76 7.09
N GLN A 130 12.69 -14.17 8.34
CA GLN A 130 11.88 -15.21 9.00
C GLN A 130 10.38 -14.87 9.00
N ARG A 131 10.04 -13.57 9.07
CA ARG A 131 8.67 -13.09 9.04
C ARG A 131 8.00 -13.36 7.69
N VAL A 132 8.66 -13.00 6.60
CA VAL A 132 8.16 -13.24 5.24
C VAL A 132 8.16 -14.73 4.89
N ARG A 133 9.16 -15.49 5.37
CA ARG A 133 9.15 -16.96 5.27
C ARG A 133 7.93 -17.57 5.95
N SER A 134 7.61 -17.15 7.17
CA SER A 134 6.42 -17.62 7.89
C SER A 134 5.14 -17.30 7.13
N PHE A 135 5.03 -16.09 6.55
CA PHE A 135 3.90 -15.73 5.70
C PHE A 135 3.82 -16.63 4.45
N LYS A 136 4.93 -16.82 3.73
CA LYS A 136 4.99 -17.72 2.56
C LYS A 136 4.51 -19.13 2.89
N THR A 137 4.99 -19.72 3.98
CA THR A 137 4.57 -21.06 4.41
C THR A 137 3.08 -21.12 4.70
N LYS A 138 2.52 -20.11 5.39
CA LYS A 138 1.06 -20.06 5.66
C LYS A 138 0.23 -19.89 4.39
N LEU A 139 0.75 -19.14 3.41
CA LEU A 139 0.06 -18.87 2.15
C LEU A 139 0.02 -20.10 1.23
N LEU A 140 1.08 -20.92 1.24
CA LEU A 140 1.22 -22.08 0.35
C LEU A 140 0.71 -23.41 0.93
N ASN A 141 0.57 -23.51 2.26
CA ASN A 141 0.15 -24.74 2.93
C ASN A 141 -1.36 -24.73 3.29
N GLN A 142 -2.23 -24.32 2.36
CA GLN A 142 -3.69 -24.36 2.57
C GLN A 142 -4.24 -25.79 2.57
#